data_AF-A0A943TE02-F1
#
_entry.id   AF-A0A943TE02-F1
#
_cell.length_a   1.000
_cell.length_b   1.000
_cell.length_c   1.000
_cell.angle_alpha   90.00
_cell.angle_beta   90.00
_cell.angle_gamma   90.00
#
_symmetry.space_group_name_H-M   'P 1'
#
loop_
_entity.id
_entity.type
_entity.pdbx_description
1 polymer ?
#
loop_
_entity_poly.entity_id
_entity_poly.type
_entity_poly.pdbx_seq_one_letter_code
_entity_poly.pdbx_strand_id
1 'polypeptide(L)'
;MSIELKTCPFCGGRAVMKAVNKKYGFTIWCQCRKCGARTEGYCPDMNHEDNTITSIEECKDMAAKVWNNRAESANETAEGGEVS
;
A
#
# COMPACT_ATOMS: atom_id res chain seq x y z
N MET A 1 3.93 4.59 -13.73
CA MET A 1 2.81 5.52 -13.46
C MET A 1 2.79 5.73 -11.96
N SER A 2 2.66 6.96 -11.42
CA SER A 2 2.66 7.16 -9.96
C SER A 2 1.25 7.01 -9.40
N ILE A 3 0.98 5.91 -8.67
CA ILE A 3 -0.31 5.70 -7.99
C ILE A 3 -0.37 6.55 -6.72
N GLU A 4 -1.36 7.44 -6.63
CA GLU A 4 -1.64 8.19 -5.39
C GLU A 4 -2.37 7.30 -4.37
N LEU A 5 -1.99 7.41 -3.10
CA LEU A 5 -2.58 6.63 -2.01
C LEU A 5 -3.82 7.31 -1.43
N LYS A 6 -4.92 6.58 -1.36
CA LYS A 6 -6.14 7.00 -0.65
C LYS A 6 -5.92 7.05 0.86
N THR A 7 -6.80 7.78 1.55
CA THR A 7 -6.82 7.83 3.01
C THR A 7 -7.06 6.45 3.62
N CYS A 8 -6.76 6.30 4.90
CA CYS A 8 -6.89 5.04 5.59
C CYS A 8 -8.36 4.61 5.70
N PRO A 9 -8.75 3.42 5.18
CA PRO A 9 -10.12 2.93 5.28
C PRO A 9 -10.64 2.78 6.70
N PHE A 10 -9.73 2.63 7.68
CA PHE A 10 -10.09 2.32 9.06
C PHE A 10 -10.23 3.54 9.95
N CYS A 11 -9.57 4.66 9.63
CA CYS A 11 -9.50 5.81 10.53
C CYS A 11 -9.44 7.18 9.83
N GLY A 12 -9.54 7.21 8.49
CA GLY A 12 -9.41 8.40 7.66
C GLY A 12 -8.01 9.04 7.62
N GLY A 13 -7.05 8.51 8.38
CA GLY A 13 -5.70 9.06 8.47
C GLY A 13 -4.87 8.91 7.18
N ARG A 14 -3.85 9.76 7.02
CA ARG A 14 -2.95 9.72 5.86
C ARG A 14 -2.23 8.37 5.73
N ALA A 15 -2.32 7.78 4.54
CA ALA A 15 -1.53 6.63 4.13
C ALA A 15 -0.19 7.06 3.52
N VAL A 16 0.85 6.26 3.72
CA VAL A 16 2.18 6.48 3.11
C VAL A 16 2.79 5.16 2.65
N MET A 17 3.58 5.25 1.58
CA MET A 17 4.48 4.16 1.20
C MET A 17 5.67 4.10 2.16
N LYS A 18 6.02 2.91 2.63
CA LYS A 18 7.20 2.65 3.44
C LYS A 18 8.05 1.59 2.77
N ALA A 19 9.36 1.69 3.01
CA ALA A 19 10.30 0.65 2.65
C ALA A 19 11.33 0.47 3.77
N VAL A 20 11.86 -0.73 3.91
CA VAL A 20 12.97 -1.02 4.82
C VAL A 20 13.91 -2.03 4.18
N ASN A 21 15.21 -1.84 4.40
CA ASN A 21 16.21 -2.86 4.10
C ASN A 21 16.54 -3.61 5.40
N LYS A 22 16.34 -4.93 5.42
CA LYS A 22 16.70 -5.81 6.52
C LYS A 22 17.69 -6.88 6.04
N LYS A 23 18.29 -7.62 6.98
CA LYS A 23 19.22 -8.72 6.66
C LYS A 23 18.67 -9.74 5.65
N TYR A 24 17.35 -9.91 5.57
CA TYR A 24 16.68 -10.87 4.68
C TYR A 24 16.03 -10.22 3.45
N GLY A 25 16.37 -8.96 3.14
CA GLY A 25 15.94 -8.28 1.92
C GLY A 25 15.29 -6.93 2.12
N PHE A 26 15.06 -6.26 1.00
CA PHE A 26 14.30 -5.02 0.91
C PHE A 26 12.80 -5.34 0.89
N THR A 27 11.99 -4.58 1.62
CA THR A 27 10.54 -4.79 1.69
C THR A 27 9.82 -3.45 1.60
N ILE A 28 8.76 -3.39 0.79
CA ILE A 28 7.92 -2.21 0.55
C ILE A 28 6.47 -2.52 0.99
N TRP A 29 5.79 -1.57 1.63
CA TRP A 29 4.38 -1.71 2.00
C TRP A 29 3.70 -0.34 2.15
N CYS A 30 2.37 -0.32 2.13
CA CYS A 30 1.60 0.87 2.49
C CYS A 30 1.19 0.81 3.97
N GLN A 31 1.25 1.95 4.69
CA GLN A 31 0.85 2.05 6.09
C GLN A 31 0.16 3.38 6.41
N CYS A 32 -0.90 3.32 7.22
CA CYS A 32 -1.50 4.51 7.84
C CYS A 32 -0.58 5.08 8.94
N ARG A 33 -0.30 6.39 8.89
CA ARG A 33 0.47 7.06 9.94
C ARG A 33 -0.24 7.20 11.28
N LYS A 34 -1.58 7.14 11.29
CA LYS A 34 -2.40 7.36 12.50
C LYS A 34 -2.65 6.06 13.27
N CYS A 35 -3.26 5.05 12.63
CA CYS A 35 -3.64 3.80 13.31
C CYS A 35 -2.67 2.63 13.07
N GLY A 36 -1.67 2.80 12.21
CA GLY A 36 -0.66 1.75 11.95
C GLY A 36 -1.12 0.61 11.03
N ALA A 37 -2.40 0.57 10.62
CA ALA A 37 -2.91 -0.39 9.64
C ALA A 37 -2.05 -0.39 8.37
N ARG A 38 -1.75 -1.58 7.83
CA ARG A 38 -0.81 -1.74 6.71
C ARG A 38 -1.22 -2.85 5.74
N THR A 39 -0.66 -2.81 4.54
CA THR A 39 -0.61 -3.97 3.64
C THR A 39 0.40 -5.00 4.14
N GLU A 40 0.42 -6.15 3.51
CA GLU A 40 1.60 -7.02 3.53
C GLU A 40 2.81 -6.31 2.91
N GLY A 41 3.99 -6.93 3.08
CA GLY A 41 5.24 -6.45 2.51
C GLY A 41 5.58 -7.15 1.20
N TYR A 42 5.99 -6.38 0.21
CA TYR A 42 6.42 -6.84 -1.10
C TYR A 42 7.95 -6.70 -1.21
N CYS A 43 8.62 -7.79 -1.56
CA CYS A 43 10.07 -7.84 -1.68
C CYS A 43 10.47 -7.78 -3.15
N PRO A 44 11.03 -6.65 -3.64
CA PRO A 44 11.51 -6.58 -5.02
C PRO A 44 12.73 -7.48 -5.20
N ASP A 45 12.90 -7.98 -6.42
CA ASP A 45 14.13 -8.65 -6.85
C ASP A 45 15.21 -7.59 -7.11
N MET A 46 16.29 -7.69 -6.35
CA MET A 46 17.43 -6.77 -6.42
C MET A 46 18.71 -7.47 -6.89
N ASN A 47 18.60 -8.72 -7.37
CA ASN A 47 19.77 -9.51 -7.79
C ASN A 47 20.18 -9.22 -9.25
N HIS A 48 19.36 -8.47 -9.99
CA HIS A 48 19.59 -8.10 -11.38
C HIS A 48 19.55 -6.57 -11.51
N GLU A 49 20.71 -5.96 -11.74
CA GLU A 49 20.88 -4.50 -11.76
C GLU A 49 19.92 -3.81 -12.75
N ASP A 50 19.78 -4.36 -13.95
CA ASP A 50 18.90 -3.84 -15.01
C ASP A 50 17.41 -3.84 -14.63
N ASN A 51 16.99 -4.77 -13.76
CA ASN A 51 15.59 -4.97 -13.38
C ASN A 51 15.23 -4.41 -12.00
N THR A 52 16.24 -4.00 -11.22
CA THR A 52 16.04 -3.63 -9.80
C THR A 52 15.07 -2.47 -9.65
N ILE A 53 15.19 -1.43 -10.49
CA ILE A 53 14.30 -0.27 -10.45
C ILE A 53 12.87 -0.67 -10.82
N THR A 54 12.70 -1.43 -11.90
CA THR A 54 11.39 -1.95 -12.34
C THR A 54 10.72 -2.78 -11.24
N SER A 55 11.46 -3.69 -10.60
CA SER A 55 10.92 -4.53 -9.53
C SER A 55 10.49 -3.73 -8.31
N ILE A 56 11.24 -2.67 -7.96
CA ILE A 56 10.87 -1.73 -6.89
C ILE A 56 9.58 -0.99 -7.25
N GLU A 57 9.44 -0.52 -8.48
CA GLU A 57 8.24 0.17 -8.96
C GLU A 57 7.01 -0.73 -8.97
N GLU A 58 7.14 -1.97 -9.46
CA GLU A 58 6.07 -2.98 -9.42
C GLU A 58 5.62 -3.26 -7.99
N CYS A 59 6.56 -3.43 -7.04
CA CYS A 59 6.24 -3.63 -5.63
C CYS A 59 5.51 -2.43 -5.01
N LYS A 60 5.89 -1.19 -5.38
CA LYS A 60 5.17 0.02 -4.95
C LYS A 60 3.74 0.03 -5.51
N ASP A 61 3.58 -0.30 -6.78
CA ASP A 61 2.28 -0.30 -7.45
C ASP A 61 1.35 -1.37 -6.87
N MET A 62 1.86 -2.56 -6.56
CA MET A 62 1.10 -3.62 -5.88
C MET A 62 0.62 -3.17 -4.50
N ALA A 63 1.51 -2.61 -3.68
CA ALA A 63 1.17 -2.11 -2.36
C ALA A 63 0.11 -0.99 -2.43
N ALA A 64 0.22 -0.08 -3.41
CA ALA A 64 -0.73 1.01 -3.60
C ALA A 64 -2.10 0.50 -4.07
N LYS A 65 -2.14 -0.43 -5.03
CA LYS A 65 -3.38 -1.04 -5.53
C LYS A 65 -4.14 -1.75 -4.41
N VAL A 66 -3.46 -2.60 -3.63
CA VAL A 66 -4.09 -3.31 -2.52
C VAL A 66 -4.64 -2.34 -1.46
N TRP A 67 -3.87 -1.28 -1.14
CA TRP A 67 -4.34 -0.26 -0.21
C TRP A 67 -5.59 0.47 -0.73
N ASN A 68 -5.55 0.94 -1.97
CA ASN A 68 -6.62 1.73 -2.56
C ASN A 68 -7.89 0.89 -2.77
N ASN A 69 -7.77 -0.39 -3.10
CA ASN A 69 -8.93 -1.29 -3.19
C ASN A 69 -9.62 -1.44 -1.83
N ARG A 70 -8.86 -1.58 -0.74
CA ARG A 70 -9.42 -1.61 0.62
C ARG A 70 -10.12 -0.30 0.98
N ALA A 71 -9.55 0.83 0.56
CA ALA A 71 -10.17 2.15 0.76
C ALA A 71 -11.51 2.28 0.03
N GLU A 72 -11.60 1.78 -1.21
CA GLU A 72 -12.85 1.84 -1.97
C GLU A 72 -13.92 0.91 -1.43
N SER A 73 -13.58 -0.34 -1.10
CA SER A 73 -14.57 -1.25 -0.51
C SER A 73 -15.11 -0.70 0.83
N ALA A 74 -14.30 0.05 1.60
CA ALA A 74 -14.78 0.71 2.80
C ALA A 74 -15.76 1.86 2.51
N ASN A 75 -15.54 2.63 1.44
CA ASN A 75 -16.45 3.69 1.01
C ASN A 75 -17.80 3.13 0.53
N GLU A 76 -17.79 2.08 -0.30
CA GLU A 76 -19.00 1.41 -0.78
C GLU A 76 -19.87 0.89 0.38
N THR A 77 -19.24 0.42 1.46
CA THR A 77 -19.95 -0.07 2.64
C THR A 77 -20.53 1.07 3.49
N ALA A 78 -19.92 2.26 3.47
CA ALA A 78 -20.40 3.41 4.22
C ALA A 78 -21.64 4.06 3.58
N GLU A 79 -21.76 4.03 2.25
CA GLU A 79 -22.90 4.63 1.51
C GLU A 79 -24.14 3.72 1.46
N GLY A 80 -24.01 2.43 1.75
CA GLY A 80 -25.13 1.48 1.82
C GLY A 80 -25.85 1.39 3.17
N GLY A 81 -25.54 2.31 4.10
CA GLY A 81 -25.93 2.25 5.51
C GLY A 81 -27.01 3.24 5.96
N GLU A 82 -27.95 3.63 5.09
CA GLU A 82 -29.22 4.25 5.50
C GLU A 82 -30.37 3.53 4.79
N VAL A 83 -31.12 2.73 5.54
CA VAL A 83 -32.59 2.59 5.53
C VAL A 83 -32.93 1.48 6.54
N SER A 84 -33.41 1.90 7.71
CA SER A 84 -34.59 1.42 8.45
C SER A 84 -34.56 1.95 9.89
#